data_AF-F9Q3P2-F1
#
_entry.id   AF-F9Q3P2-F1
#
_cell.length_a   1.000
_cell.length_b   1.000
_cell.length_c   1.000
_cell.angle_alpha   90.00
_cell.angle_beta   90.00
_cell.angle_gamma   90.00
#
_symmetry.space_group_name_H-M   'P 1'
#
loop_
_entity.id
_entity.type
_entity.pdbx_description
1 polymer ?
#
loop_
_entity_poly.entity_id
_entity_poly.type
_entity_poly.pdbx_seq_one_letter_code
_entity_poly.pdbx_strand_id
1 'polypeptide(L)' 'MEPLHFITKLLDIKDPNIQIMDVVNKDTHKEIIAKLDYDAPSCPDCGTQMKKYDF' A
#
# COMPACT_ATOMS: atom_id res chain seq x y z
N MET A 1 -11.92 -0.50 -14.18
CA MET A 1 -11.44 -1.45 -13.14
C MET A 1 -9.97 -1.87 -13.35
N GLU A 2 -9.38 -1.62 -14.53
CA GLU A 2 -7.97 -1.89 -14.91
C GLU A 2 -6.82 -1.12 -14.18
N PRO A 3 -6.98 0.07 -13.54
CA PRO A 3 -5.82 0.84 -13.06
C PRO A 3 -5.03 0.18 -11.92
N LEU A 4 -5.71 -0.60 -11.08
CA LEU A 4 -5.15 -1.12 -9.83
C LEU A 4 -4.15 -2.26 -10.07
N HIS A 5 -4.42 -3.12 -11.06
CA HIS A 5 -3.53 -4.23 -11.42
C HIS A 5 -2.21 -3.75 -12.03
N PHE A 6 -2.22 -2.60 -12.70
CA PHE A 6 -1.00 -1.98 -13.22
C PHE A 6 -0.13 -1.42 -12.09
N ILE A 7 -0.74 -0.86 -11.05
CA ILE A 7 -0.04 -0.25 -9.92
C ILE A 7 0.63 -1.29 -9.03
N THR A 8 -0.05 -2.39 -8.71
CA THR A 8 0.56 -3.48 -7.92
C THR A 8 1.80 -4.06 -8.61
N LYS A 9 1.74 -4.19 -9.95
CA LYS A 9 2.87 -4.64 -10.75
C LYS A 9 4.01 -3.61 -10.84
N LEU A 10 3.68 -2.32 -10.95
CA LEU A 10 4.68 -1.26 -10.99
C LEU A 10 5.43 -1.10 -9.67
N LEU A 11 4.74 -1.27 -8.54
CA LEU A 11 5.33 -1.22 -7.21
C LEU A 11 5.93 -2.56 -6.75
N ASP A 12 5.92 -3.60 -7.59
CA ASP A 12 6.35 -4.95 -7.24
C ASP A 12 5.75 -5.46 -5.91
N ILE A 13 4.48 -5.12 -5.64
CA ILE A 13 3.78 -5.56 -4.44
C ILE A 13 3.51 -7.07 -4.60
N LYS A 14 4.29 -7.88 -3.90
CA LYS A 14 4.22 -9.35 -3.91
C LYS A 14 3.29 -9.94 -2.86
N ASP A 15 2.81 -9.14 -1.91
CA ASP A 15 1.93 -9.60 -0.85
C ASP A 15 0.49 -9.70 -1.37
N PRO A 16 -0.08 -10.91 -1.56
CA PRO A 16 -1.43 -11.08 -2.08
C PRO A 16 -2.51 -10.55 -1.13
N ASN A 17 -2.14 -10.30 0.13
CA ASN A 17 -3.02 -9.83 1.18
C ASN A 17 -3.17 -8.29 1.19
N ILE A 18 -2.39 -7.57 0.38
CA ILE A 18 -2.52 -6.12 0.18
C ILE A 18 -3.58 -5.86 -0.90
N GLN A 19 -4.72 -5.30 -0.50
CA GLN A 19 -5.78 -4.88 -1.42
C GLN A 19 -5.74 -3.35 -1.59
N ILE A 20 -5.52 -2.87 -2.82
CA ILE A 20 -5.59 -1.43 -3.09
C ILE A 20 -7.05 -1.00 -3.07
N MET A 21 -7.37 -0.06 -2.18
CA MET A 21 -8.70 0.50 -2.03
C MET A 21 -8.90 1.73 -2.91
N ASP A 22 -7.90 2.61 -2.98
CA ASP A 22 -8.01 3.85 -3.74
C ASP A 22 -6.63 4.38 -4.19
N VAL A 23 -6.66 5.24 -5.22
CA VAL A 23 -5.49 5.90 -5.79
C VAL A 23 -5.82 7.37 -6.02
N VAL A 24 -5.20 8.23 -5.22
CA VAL A 24 -5.34 9.68 -5.35
C VAL A 24 -4.18 10.20 -6.21
N ASN A 25 -4.52 10.81 -7.35
CA ASN A 25 -3.52 11.50 -8.16
C ASN A 25 -3.29 12.90 -7.57
N LYS A 26 -2.07 13.16 -7.11
CA LYS A 26 -1.59 14.52 -6.80
C LYS A 26 -0.84 15.07 -8.01
N ASP A 27 -0.57 16.37 -7.98
CA ASP A 27 0.12 17.04 -9.08
C ASP A 27 1.55 16.49 -9.31
N THR A 28 2.22 16.06 -8.24
CA THR A 28 3.63 15.62 -8.30
C THR A 28 3.85 14.13 -8.03
N HIS A 29 2.83 13.42 -7.53
CA HIS A 29 2.93 12.01 -7.15
C HIS A 29 1.55 11.37 -7.10
N LYS A 30 1.50 10.06 -6.89
CA LYS A 30 0.26 9.34 -6.61
C LYS A 30 0.31 8.81 -5.19
N GLU A 31 -0.77 9.02 -4.45
CA GLU A 31 -0.99 8.36 -3.16
C GLU A 31 -1.84 7.12 -3.40
N ILE A 32 -1.44 5.99 -2.81
CA ILE A 32 -2.14 4.72 -2.95
C ILE A 32 -2.58 4.30 -1.56
N ILE A 33 -3.87 4.14 -1.38
CA ILE A 33 -4.48 3.69 -0.13
C ILE A 33 -4.77 2.21 -0.28
N ALA A 34 -4.15 1.38 0.54
CA ALA A 34 -4.33 -0.06 0.54
C ALA A 34 -4.65 -0.58 1.93
N LYS A 35 -5.35 -1.70 1.98
CA LYS A 35 -5.71 -2.41 3.20
C LYS A 35 -5.07 -3.79 3.21
N LEU A 36 -4.59 -4.20 4.37
CA LEU A 36 -4.17 -5.58 4.64
C LEU A 36 -5.41 -6.39 5.05
N ASP A 37 -5.54 -7.60 4.52
CA ASP A 37 -6.57 -8.55 4.97
C ASP A 37 -6.21 -9.26 6.29
N TYR A 38 -5.02 -8.98 6.83
CA TYR A 38 -4.54 -9.44 8.13
C TYR A 38 -4.24 -8.28 9.07
N ASP A 39 -4.33 -8.54 10.37
CA ASP A 39 -3.92 -7.59 11.39
C ASP A 39 -2.41 -7.35 11.31
N ALA A 40 -2.02 -6.08 11.24
CA ALA A 40 -0.62 -5.72 11.23
C ALA A 40 0.08 -6.31 12.47
N PRO A 41 1.26 -6.95 12.31
CA PRO A 41 1.98 -7.48 13.45
C PRO A 41 2.28 -6.36 14.45
N SER A 42 2.19 -6.65 15.76
CA SER A 42 2.48 -5.64 16.77
C SER A 42 3.91 -5.15 16.57
N CYS A 43 4.06 -3.85 16.28
CA CYS A 43 5.37 -3.23 16.20
C CYS A 43 5.55 -2.34 17.44
N PRO A 44 6.07 -2.89 18.55
CA PRO A 44 6.24 -2.15 19.80
C PRO A 44 7.14 -0.92 19.61
N ASP A 45 8.09 -0.98 18.67
CA ASP A 45 9.03 0.11 18.37
C ASP A 45 8.48 1.12 17.34
N CYS A 46 7.38 0.81 16.63
CA CYS A 46 6.87 1.69 15.57
C CYS A 46 6.10 2.89 16.13
N GLY A 47 5.77 2.93 17.42
CA GLY A 47 5.19 4.12 18.07
C GLY A 47 3.96 4.69 17.36
N THR A 48 3.12 3.85 16.74
CA THR A 48 1.96 4.19 15.86
C THR A 48 2.26 4.70 14.45
N GLN A 49 3.53 4.77 14.03
CA GLN A 49 3.88 5.15 12.66
C GLN A 49 3.55 4.04 11.67
N MET A 50 2.95 4.43 10.53
CA MET A 50 2.76 3.56 9.37
C MET A 50 4.11 3.00 8.92
N LYS A 51 4.16 1.70 8.61
CA LYS A 51 5.36 1.07 8.07
C LYS A 51 5.63 1.65 6.69
N LYS A 52 6.76 2.34 6.53
CA LYS A 52 7.23 2.76 5.21
C LYS A 52 7.73 1.52 4.48
N TYR A 53 7.11 1.20 3.35
CA TYR A 53 7.68 0.26 2.40
C TYR A 53 8.56 1.09 1.45
N ASP A 54 9.88 0.88 1.52
CA ASP A 54 10.78 1.40 0.50
C ASP A 54 10.68 0.45 -0.71
N PHE A 55 10.03 0.93 -1.77
CA PHE A 55 9.94 0.29 -3.09
C PHE A 55 10.99 0.89 -4.02
#